data_AF-A0A7S1ZNB1-F1
#
_entry.id   AF-A0A7S1ZNB1-F1
#
_cell.length_a   1.000
_cell.length_b   1.000
_cell.length_c   1.000
_cell.angle_alpha   90.00
_cell.angle_beta   90.00
_cell.angle_gamma   90.00
#
_symmetry.space_group_name_H-M   'P 1'
#
loop_
_entity.id
_entity.type
_entity.pdbx_description
1 polymer ?
#
loop_
_entity_poly.entity_id
_entity_poly.type
_entity_poly.pdbx_seq_one_letter_code
_entity_poly.pdbx_strand_id
1 'polypeptide(L)'
;DHFLLGNDDGDRNNKTDDETIRTRLLQVKGLGPWSCDMFLLFHLHRSNVLPLGDLGVRKGTGKLFDVKGKGRNGALCEKKDSELLKSLHEPFAPFQSLSTYYMWRIADTVAFNNND
;
A
#
# COMPACT_ATOMS: atom_id res chain seq x y z
N ASP A 1 19.51 -4.10 -10.66
CA ASP A 1 20.43 -3.20 -9.94
C ASP A 1 20.89 -3.91 -8.67
N HIS A 2 22.16 -4.33 -8.63
CA HIS A 2 22.73 -5.18 -7.56
C HIS A 2 22.66 -4.54 -6.18
N PHE A 3 22.57 -3.20 -6.10
CA PHE A 3 22.44 -2.47 -4.84
C PHE A 3 21.16 -2.82 -4.08
N LEU A 4 20.04 -2.93 -4.78
CA LEU A 4 18.72 -3.17 -4.16
C LEU A 4 18.45 -4.65 -3.95
N LEU A 5 18.82 -5.47 -4.94
CA LEU A 5 18.43 -6.88 -5.01
C LEU A 5 19.49 -7.83 -4.43
N GLY A 6 20.71 -7.35 -4.10
CA GLY A 6 21.82 -8.25 -3.81
C GLY A 6 22.23 -9.07 -5.03
N ASN A 7 23.06 -10.10 -4.86
CA ASN A 7 23.35 -11.09 -5.91
C ASN A 7 22.13 -12.02 -6.09
N ASP A 8 21.02 -11.46 -6.54
CA ASP A 8 19.87 -12.22 -7.04
C ASP A 8 20.22 -12.67 -8.47
N ASP A 9 21.12 -13.65 -8.55
CA ASP A 9 21.57 -14.28 -9.80
C ASP A 9 20.46 -15.18 -10.36
N GLY A 10 19.32 -14.61 -10.76
CA GLY A 10 18.27 -15.29 -11.52
C GLY A 10 17.53 -16.46 -10.85
N ASP A 11 17.87 -16.83 -9.61
CA ASP A 11 17.15 -17.83 -8.84
C ASP A 11 15.82 -17.24 -8.35
N ARG A 12 14.71 -17.74 -8.91
CA ARG A 12 13.34 -17.30 -8.58
C ARG A 12 12.96 -17.50 -7.11
N ASN A 13 13.73 -18.31 -6.38
CA ASN A 13 13.46 -18.63 -4.97
C ASN A 13 14.28 -17.81 -3.97
N ASN A 14 15.32 -17.11 -4.39
CA ASN A 14 16.11 -16.24 -3.53
C ASN A 14 15.65 -14.79 -3.71
N LYS A 15 14.46 -14.44 -3.23
CA LYS A 15 14.00 -13.05 -3.24
C LYS A 15 14.43 -12.38 -1.95
N THR A 16 15.21 -11.29 -2.05
CA THR A 16 15.42 -10.40 -0.90
C THR A 16 14.06 -10.01 -0.29
N ASP A 17 13.96 -10.00 1.03
CA ASP A 17 12.73 -9.67 1.75
C ASP A 17 12.36 -8.19 1.55
N ASP A 18 11.06 -7.91 1.61
CA ASP A 18 10.51 -6.59 1.31
C ASP A 18 11.00 -5.53 2.32
N GLU A 19 11.29 -5.91 3.57
CA GLU A 19 11.72 -4.98 4.63
C GLU A 19 13.18 -4.56 4.46
N THR A 20 14.05 -5.48 4.04
CA THR A 20 15.43 -5.17 3.65
C THR A 20 15.46 -4.23 2.45
N ILE A 21 14.61 -4.46 1.45
CA ILE A 21 14.52 -3.56 0.28
C ILE A 21 14.04 -2.17 0.70
N ARG A 22 13.01 -2.07 1.54
CA ARG A 22 12.53 -0.78 2.11
C ARG A 22 13.66 -0.05 2.84
N THR A 23 14.36 -0.76 3.71
CA THR A 23 15.46 -0.20 4.51
C THR A 23 16.55 0.39 3.62
N ARG A 24 16.90 -0.29 2.51
CA ARG A 24 17.88 0.20 1.53
C ARG A 24 17.35 1.41 0.75
N LEU A 25 16.10 1.35 0.28
CA LEU A 25 15.47 2.45 -0.47
C LEU A 25 15.37 3.73 0.37
N LEU A 26 15.06 3.61 1.67
CA LEU A 26 14.97 4.74 2.59
C LEU A 26 16.31 5.46 2.82
N GLN A 27 17.45 4.84 2.49
CA GLN A 27 18.76 5.52 2.53
C GLN A 27 18.96 6.49 1.36
N VAL A 28 18.17 6.38 0.30
CA VAL A 28 18.27 7.26 -0.86
C VAL A 28 17.57 8.59 -0.55
N LYS A 29 18.34 9.68 -0.57
CA LYS A 29 17.82 11.03 -0.31
C LYS A 29 16.66 11.34 -1.26
N GLY A 30 15.50 11.66 -0.68
CA GLY A 30 14.28 12.00 -1.41
C GLY A 30 13.26 10.86 -1.53
N LEU A 31 13.61 9.62 -1.14
CA LEU A 31 12.65 8.51 -1.06
C LEU A 31 12.08 8.39 0.36
N GLY A 32 10.75 8.43 0.46
CA GLY A 32 10.02 8.18 1.71
C GLY A 32 9.37 6.78 1.73
N PRO A 33 8.71 6.39 2.84
CA PRO A 33 8.04 5.09 2.97
C PRO A 33 7.05 4.79 1.85
N TRP A 34 6.21 5.77 1.49
CA TRP A 34 5.26 5.65 0.38
C TRP A 34 5.96 5.39 -0.96
N SER A 35 7.07 6.08 -1.25
CA SER A 35 7.83 5.84 -2.48
C SER A 35 8.45 4.43 -2.51
N CYS A 36 8.85 3.91 -1.35
CA CYS A 36 9.32 2.53 -1.23
C CYS A 36 8.19 1.53 -1.53
N ASP A 37 6.98 1.76 -1.00
CA ASP A 37 5.82 0.94 -1.34
C ASP A 37 5.54 0.94 -2.85
N MET A 38 5.56 2.13 -3.48
CA MET A 38 5.32 2.25 -4.91
C MET A 38 6.37 1.48 -5.73
N PHE A 39 7.63 1.49 -5.29
CA PHE A 39 8.68 0.71 -5.92
C PHE A 39 8.43 -0.80 -5.81
N LEU A 40 8.05 -1.30 -4.62
CA LEU A 40 7.73 -2.71 -4.43
C LEU A 40 6.53 -3.16 -5.27
N LEU A 41 5.51 -2.32 -5.39
CA LEU A 41 4.30 -2.60 -6.17
C LEU A 41 4.58 -2.63 -7.68
N PHE A 42 5.18 -1.57 -8.21
CA PHE A 42 5.23 -1.35 -9.66
C PHE A 42 6.52 -1.81 -10.33
N HIS A 43 7.64 -1.81 -9.60
CA HIS A 43 8.93 -2.24 -10.15
C HIS A 43 9.26 -3.69 -9.80
N LEU A 44 8.99 -4.12 -8.56
CA LEU A 44 9.26 -5.49 -8.12
C LEU A 44 8.05 -6.42 -8.14
N HIS A 45 6.87 -5.90 -8.46
CA HIS A 45 5.62 -6.67 -8.54
C HIS A 45 5.37 -7.55 -7.30
N ARG A 46 5.70 -7.03 -6.10
CA ARG A 46 5.45 -7.74 -4.84
C ARG A 46 3.95 -7.87 -4.62
N SER A 47 3.49 -9.07 -4.28
CA SER A 47 2.06 -9.38 -4.17
C SER A 47 1.43 -8.92 -2.86
N ASN A 48 2.22 -8.69 -1.81
CA ASN A 48 1.74 -8.43 -0.46
C ASN A 48 2.15 -7.04 0.06
N VAL A 49 1.80 -5.98 -0.67
CA VAL A 49 2.12 -4.59 -0.29
C VAL A 49 0.85 -3.77 -0.03
N LEU A 50 0.79 -3.18 1.15
CA LEU A 50 -0.28 -2.27 1.58
C LEU A 50 0.31 -0.88 1.95
N PRO A 51 0.24 0.11 1.06
CA PRO A 51 0.82 1.43 1.28
C PRO A 51 -0.09 2.29 2.18
N LEU A 52 0.00 2.12 3.49
CA LEU A 52 -0.85 2.85 4.46
C LEU A 52 -0.74 4.38 4.35
N GLY A 53 0.41 4.89 3.90
CA GLY A 53 0.61 6.32 3.66
C GLY A 53 -0.19 6.87 2.48
N ASP A 54 -0.62 6.02 1.55
CA ASP A 54 -1.34 6.41 0.35
C ASP A 54 -2.75 6.93 0.68
N LEU A 55 -3.04 8.17 0.25
CA LEU A 55 -4.33 8.80 0.51
C LEU A 55 -5.45 8.15 -0.31
N GLY A 56 -5.16 7.69 -1.53
CA GLY A 56 -6.12 7.00 -2.38
C GLY A 56 -6.55 5.68 -1.75
N VAL A 57 -5.57 4.87 -1.29
CA VAL A 57 -5.86 3.63 -0.55
C VAL A 57 -6.75 3.90 0.65
N ARG A 58 -6.35 4.83 1.52
CA ARG A 58 -7.14 5.17 2.72
C ARG A 58 -8.55 5.68 2.38
N LYS A 59 -8.73 6.45 1.31
CA LYS A 59 -10.06 6.89 0.87
C LYS A 59 -10.90 5.71 0.37
N GLY A 60 -10.31 4.81 -0.42
CA GLY A 60 -10.95 3.59 -0.90
C GLY A 60 -11.38 2.68 0.25
N THR A 61 -10.50 2.48 1.23
CA THR A 61 -10.77 1.69 2.45
C THR A 61 -11.96 2.27 3.22
N GLY A 62 -11.96 3.59 3.44
CA GLY A 62 -13.07 4.26 4.14
C GLY A 62 -14.41 4.08 3.43
N LYS A 63 -14.42 4.14 2.08
CA LYS A 63 -15.62 3.90 1.27
C LYS A 63 -16.08 2.44 1.29
N LEU A 64 -15.17 1.48 1.12
CA LEU A 64 -15.52 0.06 1.02
C LEU A 64 -16.08 -0.48 2.34
N PHE A 65 -15.44 -0.14 3.46
CA PHE A 65 -15.77 -0.69 4.77
C PHE A 65 -16.73 0.20 5.58
N ASP A 66 -17.15 1.34 5.01
CA ASP A 66 -17.98 2.35 5.69
C ASP A 66 -17.41 2.77 7.07
N VAL A 67 -16.11 3.07 7.10
CA VAL A 67 -15.40 3.45 8.33
C VAL A 67 -14.87 4.88 8.27
N LYS A 68 -14.88 5.54 9.43
CA LYS A 68 -14.25 6.86 9.64
C LYS A 68 -12.99 6.72 10.47
N GLY A 69 -11.99 7.52 10.15
CA GLY A 69 -10.72 7.56 10.86
C GLY A 69 -10.59 8.70 11.87
N LYS A 70 -9.41 8.75 12.51
CA LYS A 70 -9.05 9.73 13.55
C LYS A 70 -8.33 10.97 12.99
N GLY A 71 -8.33 11.14 11.67
CA GLY A 71 -7.84 12.32 10.98
C GLY A 71 -8.85 13.47 10.93
N ARG A 72 -8.47 14.55 10.26
CA ARG A 72 -9.35 15.71 10.05
C ARG A 72 -10.61 15.28 9.30
N ASN A 73 -11.78 15.75 9.74
CA ASN A 73 -13.08 15.47 9.13
C ASN A 73 -13.40 13.96 9.02
N GLY A 74 -12.89 13.13 9.93
CA GLY A 74 -13.11 11.69 9.91
C GLY A 74 -12.30 10.93 8.85
N ALA A 75 -11.28 11.55 8.25
CA ALA A 75 -10.40 10.87 7.31
C ALA A 75 -9.54 9.81 8.03
N LEU A 76 -9.34 8.66 7.39
CA LEU A 76 -8.38 7.65 7.83
C LEU A 76 -6.97 8.23 7.83
N CYS A 77 -6.25 8.07 8.93
CA CYS A 77 -4.91 8.57 9.16
C CYS A 77 -3.93 7.39 9.28
N GLU A 78 -2.91 7.36 8.43
CA GLU A 78 -1.85 6.34 8.42
C GLU A 78 -1.39 5.95 9.83
N LYS A 79 -0.97 6.93 10.65
CA LYS A 79 -0.39 6.66 11.97
C LYS A 79 -1.44 6.31 13.03
N LYS A 80 -2.56 7.04 13.07
CA LYS A 80 -3.57 6.89 14.15
C LYS A 80 -4.49 5.68 13.95
N ASP A 81 -4.64 5.26 12.70
CA ASP A 81 -5.54 4.19 12.27
C ASP A 81 -4.77 3.00 11.68
N SER A 82 -3.44 2.94 11.83
CA SER A 82 -2.58 1.85 11.32
C SER A 82 -3.14 0.47 11.61
N GLU A 83 -3.49 0.19 12.86
CA GLU A 83 -3.95 -1.16 13.26
C GLU A 83 -5.33 -1.50 12.70
N LEU A 84 -6.21 -0.51 12.57
CA LEU A 84 -7.49 -0.69 11.88
C LEU A 84 -7.28 -0.96 10.39
N LEU A 85 -6.42 -0.17 9.73
CA LEU A 85 -6.14 -0.34 8.31
C LEU A 85 -5.53 -1.72 8.04
N LYS A 86 -4.56 -2.16 8.85
CA LYS A 86 -3.97 -3.50 8.73
C LYS A 86 -5.02 -4.59 8.93
N SER A 87 -5.87 -4.51 9.96
CA SER A 87 -6.86 -5.57 10.22
C SER A 87 -7.92 -5.67 9.13
N LEU A 88 -8.36 -4.55 8.54
CA LEU A 88 -9.29 -4.54 7.40
C LEU A 88 -8.70 -5.19 6.15
N HIS A 89 -7.38 -5.09 5.97
CA HIS A 89 -6.68 -5.60 4.80
C HIS A 89 -5.99 -6.96 5.01
N GLU A 90 -5.96 -7.47 6.25
CA GLU A 90 -5.36 -8.76 6.59
C GLU A 90 -5.97 -9.94 5.83
N PRO A 91 -7.30 -10.03 5.62
CA PRO A 91 -7.90 -11.12 4.84
C PRO A 91 -7.44 -11.19 3.38
N PHE A 92 -6.81 -10.14 2.85
CA PHE A 92 -6.27 -10.12 1.49
C PHE A 92 -4.84 -10.65 1.39
N ALA A 93 -4.17 -10.98 2.50
CA ALA A 93 -2.87 -11.62 2.46
C ALA A 93 -2.97 -13.02 1.79
N PRO A 94 -1.97 -13.45 0.99
CA PRO A 94 -0.69 -12.78 0.65
C PRO A 94 -0.77 -11.88 -0.61
N PHE A 95 -1.95 -11.37 -0.93
CA PHE A 95 -2.26 -10.59 -2.14
C PHE A 95 -2.74 -9.17 -1.82
N GLN A 96 -2.24 -8.54 -0.76
CA GLN A 96 -2.63 -7.18 -0.36
C GLN A 96 -2.40 -6.13 -1.47
N SER A 97 -1.48 -6.37 -2.41
CA SER A 97 -1.29 -5.49 -3.58
C SER A 97 -2.53 -5.43 -4.48
N LEU A 98 -3.32 -6.51 -4.57
CA LEU A 98 -4.62 -6.48 -5.25
C LEU A 98 -5.63 -5.64 -4.48
N SER A 99 -5.64 -5.78 -3.15
CA SER A 99 -6.50 -4.95 -2.28
C SER A 99 -6.19 -3.46 -2.48
N THR A 100 -4.90 -3.09 -2.46
CA THR A 100 -4.38 -1.75 -2.79
C THR A 100 -4.91 -1.25 -4.13
N TYR A 101 -4.79 -2.05 -5.20
CA TYR A 101 -5.29 -1.68 -6.53
C TYR A 101 -6.79 -1.37 -6.51
N TYR A 102 -7.61 -2.23 -5.90
CA TYR A 102 -9.05 -1.99 -5.81
C TYR A 102 -9.39 -0.77 -4.94
N MET A 103 -8.61 -0.46 -3.90
CA MET A 103 -8.86 0.74 -3.10
C MET A 103 -8.67 2.00 -3.92
N TRP A 104 -7.69 2.06 -4.82
CA TRP A 104 -7.58 3.16 -5.78
C TRP A 104 -8.80 3.25 -6.69
N ARG A 105 -9.27 2.12 -7.23
CA ARG A 105 -10.48 2.11 -8.08
C ARG A 105 -11.71 2.61 -7.33
N ILE A 106 -11.89 2.21 -6.07
CA ILE A 106 -13.00 2.63 -5.22
C ILE A 106 -12.85 4.10 -4.80
N ALA A 107 -11.63 4.57 -4.56
CA ALA A 107 -11.39 5.99 -4.26
C ALA A 107 -11.87 6.89 -5.40
N ASP A 108 -11.71 6.45 -6.65
CA ASP A 108 -12.11 7.18 -7.85
C ASP A 108 -13.59 7.02 -8.22
N THR A 109 -14.35 6.13 -7.58
CA THR A 109 -15.78 6.00 -7.89
C THR A 109 -16.54 7.28 -7.51
N VAL A 110 -17.37 7.74 -8.44
CA VAL A 110 -18.39 8.75 -8.18
C VAL A 110 -19.57 8.05 -7.53
N ALA A 111 -20.17 8.66 -6.50
CA ALA A 111 -21.41 8.15 -5.94
C ALA A 111 -22.47 8.16 -7.04
N PHE A 112 -23.16 7.03 -7.24
CA PHE A 112 -24.36 7.02 -8.07
C PHE A 112 -25.41 7.89 -7.38
N ASN A 113 -25.69 9.07 -7.97
CA ASN A 113 -26.78 9.93 -7.54
C ASN A 113 -28.05 9.46 -8.25
N ASN A 114 -28.99 8.88 -7.50
CA ASN A 114 -30.29 8.44 -8.01
C ASN A 114 -31.30 9.61 -8.17
N ASN A 115 -30.84 10.78 -8.64
CA ASN A 115 -31.68 11.98 -8.77
C ASN A 115 -32.11 12.28 -10.22
N ASP A 116 -32.02 11.29 -11.11
CA ASP A 116 -32.62 11.35 -12.46
C ASP A 116 -33.96 10.60 -12.48
#